data_AF-G9KDV3-F1
#
_entry.id   AF-G9KDV3-F1
#
_cell.length_a   1.000
_cell.length_b   1.000
_cell.length_c   1.000
_cell.angle_alpha   90.00
_cell.angle_beta   90.00
_cell.angle_gamma   90.00
#
_symmetry.space_group_name_H-M   'P 1'
#
loop_
_entity.id
_entity.type
_entity.pdbx_description
1 polymer ?
#
loop_
_entity_poly.entity_id
_entity_poly.type
_entity_poly.pdbx_seq_one_letter_code
_entity_poly.pdbx_strand_id
1 'polypeptide(L)' 'KLIQFGLMKNLIRRLQKYPVRVSREERSHPARLYTGCHSYDEICCKTGMSYHELDERLENDPNIIICW' A
#
# COMPACT_ATOMS: atom_id res chain seq x y z
N LYS A 1 -11.02 -3.09 16.97
CA LYS A 1 -10.49 -2.38 18.17
C LYS A 1 -9.11 -2.88 18.64
N LEU A 2 -8.63 -4.05 18.22
CA LEU A 2 -7.32 -4.58 18.66
C LEU A 2 -6.12 -3.80 18.09
N ILE A 3 -6.17 -3.38 16.82
CA ILE A 3 -5.09 -2.58 16.21
C ILE A 3 -4.91 -1.25 16.97
N GLN A 4 -6.00 -0.52 17.21
CA GLN A 4 -5.97 0.73 17.98
C GLN A 4 -5.40 0.52 19.39
N PHE A 5 -5.82 -0.54 20.09
CA PHE A 5 -5.26 -0.89 21.39
C PHE A 5 -3.75 -1.17 21.30
N GLY A 6 -3.33 -1.95 20.30
CA GLY A 6 -1.93 -2.29 20.07
C GLY A 6 -1.06 -1.06 19.78
N LEU A 7 -1.56 -0.09 19.02
CA LEU A 7 -0.90 1.19 18.78
C LEU A 7 -0.80 2.01 20.07
N MET A 8 -1.89 2.17 20.81
CA MET A 8 -1.91 2.94 22.07
C MET A 8 -1.00 2.37 23.15
N LYS A 9 -0.83 1.04 23.18
CA LYS A 9 0.05 0.36 24.13
C LYS A 9 1.47 0.14 23.59
N ASN A 10 1.81 0.69 22.42
CA ASN A 10 3.10 0.51 21.75
C ASN A 10 3.48 -0.95 21.48
N LEU A 11 2.48 -1.84 21.44
CA LEU A 11 2.64 -3.25 21.06
C LEU A 11 2.81 -3.37 19.54
N ILE A 12 2.17 -2.47 18.79
CA ILE A 12 2.35 -2.30 17.35
C ILE A 12 3.13 -1.01 17.16
N ARG A 13 4.34 -1.09 16.60
CA ARG A 13 5.20 0.08 16.36
C ARG A 13 4.97 0.73 15.02
N ARG A 14 4.59 -0.06 14.02
CA ARG A 14 4.33 0.38 12.64
C ARG A 14 3.31 -0.55 12.00
N LEU A 15 2.40 0.03 11.23
CA LEU A 15 1.45 -0.67 10.37
C LEU A 15 1.82 -0.32 8.93
N GLN A 16 1.83 -1.32 8.04
CA GLN A 16 2.28 -1.12 6.66
C GLN A 16 1.14 -1.42 5.69
N LYS A 17 0.96 -0.56 4.68
CA LYS A 17 -0.01 -0.75 3.60
C LYS A 17 0.62 -1.58 2.47
N TYR A 18 -0.11 -2.57 1.98
CA TYR A 18 0.30 -3.48 0.89
C TYR A 18 -0.77 -3.48 -0.21
N PRO A 19 -0.55 -2.76 -1.33
CA PRO A 19 -1.52 -2.68 -2.40
C PRO A 19 -1.53 -3.95 -3.25
N VAL A 20 -2.74 -4.43 -3.55
CA VAL A 20 -3.02 -5.61 -4.37
C VAL A 20 -3.92 -5.19 -5.53
N ARG A 21 -3.43 -5.36 -6.76
CA ARG A 21 -4.25 -5.18 -7.96
C ARG A 21 -5.09 -6.42 -8.22
N VAL A 22 -6.40 -6.22 -8.32
CA VAL A 22 -7.39 -7.29 -8.48
C VAL A 22 -7.66 -7.57 -9.97
N SER A 23 -7.59 -6.55 -10.82
CA SER A 23 -7.76 -6.70 -12.27
C SER A 23 -6.47 -7.15 -12.95
N ARG A 24 -6.59 -8.10 -13.88
CA ARG A 24 -5.46 -8.63 -14.67
C ARG A 24 -5.06 -7.73 -15.84
N GLU A 25 -5.80 -6.66 -16.09
CA GLU A 25 -5.58 -5.81 -17.27
C GLU A 25 -4.52 -4.72 -17.00
N GLU A 26 -3.58 -4.66 -17.95
CA GLU A 26 -2.45 -3.75 -18.12
C GLU A 26 -1.33 -3.72 -17.07
N ARG A 27 -0.19 -4.29 -17.48
CA ARG A 27 1.12 -4.22 -16.80
C ARG A 27 1.83 -2.89 -17.08
N SER A 28 1.20 -1.76 -16.73
CA SER A 28 1.92 -0.48 -16.71
C SER A 28 2.99 -0.47 -15.59
N HIS A 29 4.02 0.37 -15.71
CA HIS A 29 5.26 0.25 -14.93
C HIS A 29 5.24 0.68 -13.45
N PRO A 30 4.10 1.07 -12.84
CA PRO A 30 3.93 0.90 -11.39
C PRO A 30 3.12 -0.35 -11.02
N ALA A 31 2.22 -0.81 -11.91
CA ALA A 31 1.28 -1.88 -11.62
C ALA A 31 1.94 -3.23 -11.27
N ARG A 32 3.20 -3.43 -11.68
CA ARG A 32 4.00 -4.61 -11.33
C ARG A 32 4.37 -4.70 -9.85
N LEU A 33 4.32 -3.58 -9.11
CA LEU A 33 4.64 -3.55 -7.69
C LEU A 33 3.41 -3.78 -6.80
N TYR A 34 2.20 -3.61 -7.34
CA TYR A 34 0.92 -3.73 -6.62
C TYR A 34 0.47 -5.19 -6.52
N THR A 35 1.35 -6.06 -6.04
CA THR A 35 1.10 -7.51 -5.95
C THR A 35 0.70 -7.96 -4.55
N GLY A 36 0.69 -7.05 -3.56
CA GLY A 36 0.61 -7.37 -2.13
C GLY A 36 1.94 -7.79 -1.51
N CYS A 37 3.01 -7.96 -2.31
CA CYS A 37 4.33 -8.34 -1.81
C CYS A 37 5.21 -7.15 -1.44
N HIS A 38 4.82 -5.94 -1.83
CA HIS A 38 5.56 -4.73 -1.57
C HIS A 38 4.75 -3.78 -0.70
N SER A 39 5.37 -3.25 0.35
CA SER A 39 4.75 -2.21 1.16
C SER A 39 4.77 -0.85 0.45
N TYR A 40 3.94 0.09 0.90
CA TYR A 40 3.99 1.48 0.43
C TYR A 40 5.39 2.08 0.53
N ASP A 41 6.11 1.81 1.63
CA ASP A 41 7.47 2.31 1.83
C ASP A 41 8.42 1.83 0.74
N GLU A 42 8.39 0.53 0.43
CA GLU A 42 9.21 -0.07 -0.62
C GLU A 42 8.86 0.47 -2.01
N ILE A 43 7.57 0.67 -2.27
CA ILE A 43 7.09 1.21 -3.53
C ILE A 43 7.60 2.65 -3.69
N CYS A 44 7.44 3.50 -2.67
CA CYS A 44 7.93 4.88 -2.69
C CYS A 44 9.44 4.92 -2.97
N CYS A 45 10.22 4.07 -2.31
CA CYS A 45 11.66 3.97 -2.54
C CYS A 45 12.01 3.52 -3.97
N LYS A 46 11.24 2.61 -4.58
CA LYS A 46 11.50 2.10 -5.93
C LYS A 46 11.02 3.03 -7.04
N THR A 47 9.91 3.73 -6.84
CA THR A 47 9.29 4.57 -7.88
C THR A 47 9.69 6.04 -7.78
N GLY A 48 10.20 6.48 -6.62
CA GLY A 48 10.47 7.88 -6.33
C GLY A 48 9.22 8.71 -6.03
N MET A 49 8.03 8.08 -6.01
CA MET A 49 6.79 8.75 -5.62
C MET A 49 6.80 9.06 -4.12
N SER A 50 6.21 10.18 -3.75
CA SER A 50 5.97 10.46 -2.33
C SER A 50 4.88 9.53 -1.79
N TYR A 51 4.87 9.33 -0.47
CA TYR A 51 3.83 8.52 0.18
C TYR A 51 2.42 9.07 -0.11
N HIS A 52 2.25 10.40 -0.07
CA HIS A 52 0.97 11.05 -0.33
C HIS A 52 0.50 10.85 -1.77
N GLU A 53 1.40 11.06 -2.73
CA GLU A 53 1.11 10.84 -4.16
C GLU A 53 0.73 9.38 -4.44
N LEU A 54 1.43 8.43 -3.82
CA LEU A 54 1.09 7.01 -3.93
C LEU A 54 -0.29 6.71 -3.33
N ASP A 55 -0.60 7.29 -2.17
CA ASP A 55 -1.89 7.08 -1.50
C ASP A 55 -3.06 7.63 -2.33
N GLU A 56 -2.98 8.88 -2.77
CA GLU A 56 -4.00 9.49 -3.64
C GLU A 56 -4.19 8.69 -4.93
N ARG A 57 -3.10 8.25 -5.55
CA ARG A 57 -3.16 7.47 -6.78
C ARG A 57 -3.89 6.14 -6.58
N LEU A 58 -3.66 5.46 -5.46
CA LEU A 58 -4.21 4.13 -5.22
C LEU A 58 -5.62 4.15 -4.64
N GLU A 59 -5.98 5.15 -3.82
CA GLU A 59 -7.35 5.32 -3.32
C GLU A 59 -8.36 5.62 -4.43
N ASN A 60 -7.91 6.25 -5.53
CA ASN A 60 -8.75 6.53 -6.70
C ASN A 60 -8.85 5.36 -7.69
N ASP A 61 -8.07 4.27 -7.54
CA ASP A 61 -8.11 3.12 -8.45
C ASP A 61 -9.03 2.02 -7.89
N PRO A 62 -10.23 1.79 -8.47
CA PRO A 62 -11.16 0.77 -8.00
C PRO A 62 -10.64 -0.67 -8.16
N ASN A 63 -9.54 -0.86 -8.90
CA ASN A 63 -8.91 -2.18 -9.08
C ASN A 63 -7.83 -2.46 -8.05
N ILE A 64 -7.60 -1.56 -7.08
CA ILE A 64 -6.60 -1.72 -6.02
C ILE A 64 -7.30 -1.96 -4.68
N ILE A 65 -6.86 -3.00 -3.98
CA ILE A 65 -7.20 -3.25 -2.58
C ILE A 65 -5.96 -3.00 -1.74
N ILE A 66 -6.11 -2.32 -0.61
CA ILE A 66 -5.02 -2.10 0.35
C ILE A 66 -5.15 -3.09 1.51
N CYS A 67 -4.18 -3.98 1.66
CA CYS A 67 -4.01 -4.81 2.85
C CYS A 67 -3.17 -4.07 3.90
N TRP A 68 -3.43 -4.29 5.19
CA TRP A 68 -2.82 -3.59 6.32
C TRP A 68 -2.17 -4.56 7.29
#